data_AF-A0A937XBZ6-F1
#
_entry.id   AF-A0A937XBZ6-F1
#
_cell.length_a   1.000
_cell.length_b   1.000
_cell.length_c   1.000
_cell.angle_alpha   90.00
_cell.angle_beta   90.00
_cell.angle_gamma   90.00
#
_symmetry.space_group_name_H-M   'P 1'
#
loop_
_entity.id
_entity.type
_entity.pdbx_description
1 polymer ?
#
loop_
_entity_poly.entity_id
_entity_poly.type
_entity_poly.pdbx_seq_one_letter_code
_entity_poly.pdbx_strand_id
1 'polypeptide(L)'
;GGTLAFSPIDGYLYIGMGDGGSGGDPQNRAQNPLTLLGKMLRIDVGGLSGYAVPPDNPFAGNPAYLPEIWALGVRNPFRWSFDAATGDLWIADVGQNNWEEIDFQPAASTGGENYGWRLMEGTHCYDPPGGCDDGDPALVYPIHEYDHDAGCSVTGGTVYRGAALPELAGHYFFADFCSARIWTLRYDGVAVSELTDRTEELAPGGGLAIGSIAAIAADGLGELCIVDRGSGVNGEIYRILRNPASVDEAGADGGGVSGRGAEGPGDGDANGSANIGALSPALRIADLRPNPFSGAVQATIHAERPGMLQMKIFDAAGRERAGFPAVRAERGATPFHWDGRDAGGRLLPSGVYYLSATIEGEAAGRSVQLIR
;
A
#
# COMPACT_ATOMS: atom_id res chain seq x y z
N GLY A 1 -7.40 -12.25 9.40
CA GLY A 1 -7.84 -10.90 9.06
C GLY A 1 -7.40 -9.94 10.13
N GLY A 2 -7.99 -8.75 10.16
CA GLY A 2 -7.72 -7.74 11.17
C GLY A 2 -7.58 -6.32 10.62
N THR A 3 -7.65 -6.14 9.31
CA THR A 3 -7.76 -4.79 8.74
C THR A 3 -9.11 -4.17 9.10
N LEU A 4 -9.07 -2.87 9.40
CA LEU A 4 -10.18 -2.00 9.78
C LEU A 4 -10.13 -0.80 8.85
N ALA A 5 -11.27 -0.40 8.27
CA ALA A 5 -11.36 0.82 7.49
C ALA A 5 -12.76 1.41 7.57
N PHE A 6 -12.83 2.74 7.50
CA PHE A 6 -14.10 3.43 7.30
C PHE A 6 -14.40 3.48 5.81
N SER A 7 -15.62 3.13 5.42
CA SER A 7 -16.06 3.29 4.04
C SER A 7 -16.14 4.77 3.69
N PRO A 8 -15.57 5.19 2.54
CA PRO A 8 -15.66 6.58 2.10
C PRO A 8 -17.07 6.94 1.61
N ILE A 9 -17.97 5.97 1.45
CA ILE A 9 -19.33 6.16 0.94
C ILE A 9 -20.33 6.41 2.06
N ASP A 10 -20.35 5.52 3.06
CA ASP A 10 -21.34 5.57 4.14
C ASP A 10 -20.76 5.98 5.50
N GLY A 11 -19.43 6.01 5.64
CA GLY A 11 -18.76 6.39 6.88
C GLY A 11 -18.83 5.34 7.99
N TYR A 12 -19.33 4.13 7.72
CA TYR A 12 -19.36 3.05 8.70
C TYR A 12 -18.01 2.32 8.77
N LEU A 13 -17.76 1.66 9.91
CA LEU A 13 -16.55 0.88 10.13
C LEU A 13 -16.74 -0.53 9.58
N TYR A 14 -15.85 -0.93 8.68
CA TYR A 14 -15.75 -2.28 8.16
C TYR A 14 -14.60 -3.04 8.83
N ILE A 15 -14.81 -4.34 9.05
CA ILE A 15 -13.89 -5.21 9.80
C ILE A 15 -13.74 -6.54 9.06
N GLY A 16 -12.51 -6.90 8.69
CA GLY A 16 -12.20 -8.21 8.12
C GLY A 16 -11.85 -9.24 9.20
N MET A 17 -12.71 -10.22 9.42
CA MET A 17 -12.54 -11.27 10.43
C MET A 17 -12.22 -12.60 9.76
N GLY A 18 -11.06 -13.18 10.09
CA GLY A 18 -10.74 -14.54 9.63
C GLY A 18 -11.59 -15.61 10.32
N ASP A 19 -11.55 -16.84 9.82
CA ASP A 19 -12.28 -18.01 10.31
C ASP A 19 -11.80 -18.52 11.70
N GLY A 20 -10.71 -17.96 12.22
CA GLY A 20 -10.11 -18.34 13.51
C GLY A 20 -8.97 -19.37 13.41
N GLY A 21 -8.44 -19.63 12.21
CA GLY A 21 -7.08 -20.14 11.98
C GLY A 21 -6.87 -21.64 12.17
N SER A 22 -7.92 -22.42 12.42
CA SER A 22 -7.82 -23.88 12.35
C SER A 22 -7.90 -24.31 10.90
N GLY A 23 -6.93 -25.11 10.44
CA GLY A 23 -6.84 -25.52 9.03
C GLY A 23 -8.15 -26.11 8.52
N GLY A 24 -8.64 -25.55 7.41
CA GLY A 24 -9.86 -26.01 6.73
C GLY A 24 -11.16 -25.73 7.48
N ASP A 25 -11.19 -24.72 8.36
CA ASP A 25 -12.37 -24.26 9.09
C ASP A 25 -13.31 -25.40 9.59
N PRO A 26 -12.82 -26.28 10.49
CA PRO A 26 -13.54 -27.50 10.88
C PRO A 26 -14.89 -27.22 11.55
N GLN A 27 -15.09 -26.00 12.07
CA GLN A 27 -16.34 -25.56 12.69
C GLN A 27 -17.29 -24.87 11.70
N ASN A 28 -16.90 -24.79 10.43
CA ASN A 28 -17.64 -24.16 9.34
C ASN A 28 -18.04 -22.72 9.67
N ARG A 29 -17.16 -21.98 10.37
CA ARG A 29 -17.42 -20.63 10.85
C ARG A 29 -17.64 -19.65 9.71
N ALA A 30 -16.88 -19.76 8.62
CA ALA A 30 -16.98 -18.88 7.48
C ALA A 30 -18.36 -18.95 6.79
N GLN A 31 -18.97 -20.12 6.74
CA GLN A 31 -20.33 -20.33 6.23
C GLN A 31 -21.42 -20.24 7.32
N ASN A 32 -21.08 -20.39 8.60
CA ASN A 32 -22.04 -20.30 9.69
C ASN A 32 -22.47 -18.83 9.91
N PRO A 33 -23.76 -18.50 9.77
CA PRO A 33 -24.26 -17.15 9.89
C PRO A 33 -24.39 -16.67 11.35
N LEU A 34 -24.21 -17.57 12.32
CA LEU A 34 -24.34 -17.31 13.76
C LEU A 34 -22.99 -17.05 14.44
N THR A 35 -21.95 -16.74 13.66
CA THR A 35 -20.62 -16.36 14.15
C THR A 35 -20.06 -15.19 13.33
N LEU A 36 -19.22 -14.38 13.98
CA LEU A 36 -18.55 -13.23 13.37
C LEU A 36 -17.21 -13.60 12.70
N LEU A 37 -16.81 -14.87 12.74
CA LEU A 37 -15.57 -15.37 12.13
C LEU A 37 -15.80 -15.76 10.67
N GLY A 38 -14.79 -15.50 9.83
CA GLY A 38 -14.83 -15.69 8.38
C GLY A 38 -15.86 -14.78 7.72
N LYS A 39 -15.83 -13.49 8.09
CA LYS A 39 -16.80 -12.46 7.69
C LYS A 39 -16.11 -11.14 7.38
N MET A 40 -16.72 -10.36 6.49
CA MET A 40 -16.62 -8.90 6.51
C MET A 40 -17.78 -8.38 7.36
N LEU A 41 -17.49 -7.53 8.35
CA LEU A 41 -18.50 -6.91 9.21
C LEU A 41 -18.64 -5.42 8.89
N ARG A 42 -19.82 -4.85 9.14
CA ARG A 42 -20.11 -3.41 9.00
C ARG A 42 -20.89 -2.91 10.22
N ILE A 43 -20.33 -1.95 10.94
CA ILE A 43 -20.90 -1.40 12.18
C ILE A 43 -20.84 0.13 12.22
N ASP A 44 -21.78 0.73 12.96
CA ASP A 44 -21.81 2.16 13.26
C ASP A 44 -21.17 2.43 14.62
N VAL A 45 -20.08 3.19 14.64
CA VAL A 45 -19.33 3.58 15.85
C VAL A 45 -19.49 5.06 16.20
N GLY A 46 -20.44 5.77 15.58
CA GLY A 46 -20.69 7.19 15.82
C GLY A 46 -21.42 7.49 17.15
N GLY A 47 -21.99 6.48 17.79
CA GLY A 47 -22.72 6.59 19.06
C GLY A 47 -21.81 6.70 20.30
N LEU A 48 -22.39 7.14 21.42
CA LEU A 48 -21.65 7.32 22.70
C LEU A 48 -21.50 6.02 23.53
N SER A 49 -22.12 4.90 23.12
CA SER A 49 -22.18 3.67 23.91
C SER A 49 -21.94 2.42 23.05
N GLY A 50 -20.67 2.16 22.70
CA GLY A 50 -20.29 1.01 21.88
C GLY A 50 -20.56 1.23 20.40
N TYR A 51 -21.14 0.24 19.73
CA TYR A 51 -21.52 0.32 18.32
C TYR A 51 -23.02 0.03 18.15
N ALA A 52 -23.57 0.45 17.02
CA ALA A 52 -24.87 0.05 16.52
C ALA A 52 -24.72 -0.72 15.21
N VAL A 53 -25.75 -1.48 14.83
CA VAL A 53 -25.82 -2.10 13.51
C VAL A 53 -26.53 -1.16 12.56
N PRO A 54 -25.94 -0.83 11.39
CA PRO A 54 -26.63 -0.07 10.36
C PRO A 54 -27.93 -0.78 9.94
N PRO A 55 -29.07 -0.06 9.86
CA PRO A 55 -30.37 -0.66 9.57
C PRO A 55 -30.46 -1.24 8.15
N ASP A 56 -29.56 -0.84 7.26
CA ASP A 56 -29.40 -1.29 5.88
C ASP A 56 -28.37 -2.41 5.73
N ASN A 57 -27.81 -2.97 6.81
CA ASN A 57 -27.03 -4.20 6.72
C ASN A 57 -27.90 -5.34 6.14
N PRO A 58 -27.32 -6.20 5.28
CA PRO A 58 -28.07 -7.21 4.51
C PRO A 58 -28.85 -8.19 5.39
N PHE A 59 -28.42 -8.36 6.64
CA PHE A 59 -28.99 -9.33 7.57
C PHE A 59 -29.62 -8.72 8.84
N ALA A 60 -29.70 -7.39 8.96
CA ALA A 60 -30.13 -6.72 10.20
C ALA A 60 -31.53 -7.14 10.70
N GLY A 61 -32.43 -7.51 9.77
CA GLY A 61 -33.79 -7.98 10.08
C GLY A 61 -33.97 -9.50 10.11
N ASN A 62 -32.91 -10.28 9.88
CA ASN A 62 -33.00 -11.72 9.74
C ASN A 62 -32.43 -12.45 10.97
N PRO A 63 -33.26 -13.09 11.82
CA PRO A 63 -32.79 -13.75 13.03
C PRO A 63 -31.94 -15.00 12.78
N ALA A 64 -31.84 -15.48 11.53
CA ALA A 64 -30.95 -16.58 11.17
C ALA A 64 -29.47 -16.14 11.02
N TYR A 65 -29.19 -14.84 11.11
CA TYR A 65 -27.87 -14.25 10.89
C TYR A 65 -27.53 -13.28 12.02
N LEU A 66 -26.23 -13.13 12.28
CA LEU A 66 -25.76 -12.01 13.08
C LEU A 66 -25.86 -10.71 12.28
N PRO A 67 -26.45 -9.65 12.86
CA PRO A 67 -26.83 -8.44 12.12
C PRO A 67 -25.62 -7.59 11.69
N GLU A 68 -24.44 -7.78 12.29
CA GLU A 68 -23.18 -7.11 11.92
C GLU A 68 -22.58 -7.59 10.60
N ILE A 69 -23.01 -8.76 10.10
CA ILE A 69 -22.42 -9.38 8.92
C ILE A 69 -22.76 -8.53 7.69
N TRP A 70 -21.70 -8.15 6.96
CA TRP A 70 -21.80 -7.50 5.66
C TRP A 70 -21.61 -8.51 4.52
N ALA A 71 -20.58 -9.35 4.61
CA ALA A 71 -20.32 -10.45 3.70
C ALA A 71 -19.74 -11.64 4.47
N LEU A 72 -19.81 -12.84 3.89
CA LEU A 72 -19.36 -14.09 4.50
C LEU A 72 -18.50 -14.92 3.56
N GLY A 73 -18.00 -16.04 4.06
CA GLY A 73 -17.24 -16.98 3.24
C GLY A 73 -15.81 -16.51 2.92
N VAL A 74 -15.20 -15.70 3.79
CA VAL A 74 -13.76 -15.37 3.71
C VAL A 74 -12.97 -16.22 4.70
N ARG A 75 -11.73 -16.57 4.37
CA ARG A 75 -10.83 -17.34 5.21
C ARG A 75 -10.04 -16.46 6.16
N ASN A 76 -9.21 -15.60 5.60
CA ASN A 76 -8.25 -14.74 6.26
C ASN A 76 -8.07 -13.44 5.44
N PRO A 77 -9.06 -12.51 5.47
CA PRO A 77 -8.97 -11.23 4.76
C PRO A 77 -7.92 -10.34 5.44
N PHE A 78 -6.65 -10.54 5.10
CA PHE A 78 -5.50 -10.01 5.85
C PHE A 78 -5.34 -8.51 5.63
N ARG A 79 -5.22 -8.11 4.36
CA ARG A 79 -5.23 -6.71 3.90
C ARG A 79 -6.34 -6.53 2.89
N TRP A 80 -7.14 -5.51 3.10
CA TRP A 80 -8.21 -5.09 2.21
C TRP A 80 -8.32 -3.58 2.29
N SER A 81 -8.88 -2.95 1.26
CA SER A 81 -9.08 -1.50 1.26
C SER A 81 -10.30 -1.10 0.46
N PHE A 82 -10.82 0.08 0.78
CA PHE A 82 -11.68 0.79 -0.15
C PHE A 82 -10.84 1.57 -1.14
N ASP A 83 -11.25 1.56 -2.40
CA ASP A 83 -10.80 2.55 -3.35
C ASP A 83 -11.28 3.93 -2.89
N ALA A 84 -10.35 4.83 -2.58
CA ALA A 84 -10.67 6.16 -2.06
C ALA A 84 -11.50 7.03 -3.03
N ALA A 85 -11.51 6.72 -4.33
CA ALA A 85 -12.24 7.48 -5.33
C ALA A 85 -13.65 6.92 -5.59
N THR A 86 -13.81 5.60 -5.59
CA THR A 86 -15.08 4.95 -6.00
C THR A 86 -15.83 4.33 -4.83
N GLY A 87 -15.14 3.99 -3.73
CA GLY A 87 -15.69 3.24 -2.62
C GLY A 87 -15.77 1.74 -2.84
N ASP A 88 -15.20 1.22 -3.93
CA ASP A 88 -15.17 -0.22 -4.19
C ASP A 88 -14.28 -0.92 -3.15
N LEU A 89 -14.70 -2.09 -2.68
CA LEU A 89 -13.99 -2.88 -1.69
C LEU A 89 -13.13 -3.93 -2.38
N TRP A 90 -11.82 -3.89 -2.10
CA TRP A 90 -10.83 -4.85 -2.57
C TRP A 90 -10.34 -5.68 -1.39
N ILE A 91 -10.42 -7.00 -1.49
CA ILE A 91 -10.11 -7.90 -0.39
C ILE A 91 -9.01 -8.84 -0.85
N ALA A 92 -7.88 -8.87 -0.15
CA ALA A 92 -6.93 -9.95 -0.32
C ALA A 92 -7.16 -10.99 0.77
N ASP A 93 -7.66 -12.15 0.35
CA ASP A 93 -7.99 -13.26 1.22
C ASP A 93 -6.91 -14.33 1.14
N VAL A 94 -6.28 -14.62 2.28
CA VAL A 94 -5.16 -15.55 2.33
C VAL A 94 -5.67 -16.97 2.29
N GLY A 95 -5.11 -17.76 1.38
CA GLY A 95 -5.39 -19.17 1.13
C GLY A 95 -5.01 -20.11 2.27
N GLN A 96 -5.50 -21.34 2.22
CA GLN A 96 -5.18 -22.37 3.20
C GLN A 96 -3.93 -23.18 2.83
N ASN A 97 -3.90 -23.70 1.61
CA ASN A 97 -2.96 -24.70 1.14
C ASN A 97 -2.44 -24.43 -0.27
N ASN A 98 -3.25 -23.87 -1.18
CA ASN A 98 -2.91 -23.87 -2.60
C ASN A 98 -3.12 -22.54 -3.32
N TRP A 99 -4.14 -21.75 -2.97
CA TRP A 99 -4.55 -20.58 -3.76
C TRP A 99 -4.70 -19.35 -2.90
N GLU A 100 -4.15 -18.25 -3.39
CA GLU A 100 -4.27 -16.92 -2.80
C GLU A 100 -5.20 -16.07 -3.65
N GLU A 101 -5.99 -15.20 -3.03
CA GLU A 101 -7.17 -14.60 -3.67
C GLU A 101 -7.21 -13.07 -3.56
N ILE A 102 -7.65 -12.41 -4.64
CA ILE A 102 -8.12 -11.03 -4.64
C ILE A 102 -9.62 -11.03 -4.99
N ASP A 103 -10.44 -10.72 -4.01
CA ASP A 103 -11.87 -10.50 -4.19
C ASP A 103 -12.20 -9.02 -4.39
N PHE A 104 -13.37 -8.79 -4.97
CA PHE A 104 -13.90 -7.46 -5.25
C PHE A 104 -15.37 -7.38 -4.88
N GLN A 105 -15.77 -6.27 -4.27
CA GLN A 105 -17.17 -5.91 -4.07
C GLN A 105 -17.41 -4.47 -4.51
N PRO A 106 -18.33 -4.25 -5.48
CA PRO A 106 -18.60 -2.92 -5.98
C PRO A 106 -19.23 -2.04 -4.89
N ALA A 107 -18.93 -0.75 -4.91
CA ALA A 107 -19.47 0.24 -3.97
C ALA A 107 -21.02 0.29 -3.97
N ALA A 108 -21.64 -0.10 -5.08
CA ALA A 108 -23.09 -0.15 -5.23
C ALA A 108 -23.74 -1.42 -4.64
N SER A 109 -22.94 -2.36 -4.13
CA SER A 109 -23.46 -3.58 -3.49
C SER A 109 -24.29 -3.25 -2.25
N THR A 110 -25.35 -4.03 -2.03
CA THR A 110 -26.16 -4.00 -0.80
C THR A 110 -25.66 -4.94 0.29
N GLY A 111 -24.49 -5.56 0.09
CA GLY A 111 -23.96 -6.61 0.96
C GLY A 111 -24.65 -7.96 0.78
N GLY A 112 -24.12 -8.97 1.45
CA GLY A 112 -24.63 -10.34 1.50
C GLY A 112 -23.83 -11.35 0.67
N GLU A 113 -22.75 -10.91 0.02
CA GLU A 113 -21.86 -11.76 -0.76
C GLU A 113 -21.28 -12.91 0.07
N ASN A 114 -21.20 -14.08 -0.56
CA ASN A 114 -20.55 -15.26 -0.01
C ASN A 114 -19.33 -15.61 -0.87
N TYR A 115 -18.13 -15.36 -0.35
CA TYR A 115 -16.86 -15.64 -1.06
C TYR A 115 -16.45 -17.11 -1.04
N GLY A 116 -17.32 -18.00 -0.53
CA GLY A 116 -17.22 -19.44 -0.77
C GLY A 116 -16.35 -20.22 0.22
N TRP A 117 -15.42 -19.61 0.95
CA TRP A 117 -14.66 -20.33 1.99
C TRP A 117 -15.61 -20.91 3.04
N ARG A 118 -15.57 -22.20 3.38
CA ARG A 118 -14.55 -23.21 3.05
C ARG A 118 -14.89 -24.20 1.93
N LEU A 119 -15.99 -23.98 1.22
CA LEU A 119 -16.36 -24.83 0.09
C LEU A 119 -15.34 -24.66 -1.04
N MET A 120 -14.90 -23.42 -1.25
CA MET A 120 -13.94 -23.01 -2.27
C MET A 120 -12.63 -22.54 -1.63
N GLU A 121 -11.52 -22.71 -2.34
CA GLU A 121 -10.23 -22.04 -2.16
C GLU A 121 -9.83 -21.53 -3.56
N GLY A 122 -10.01 -20.23 -3.78
CA GLY A 122 -10.05 -19.61 -5.09
C GLY A 122 -11.29 -20.06 -5.88
N THR A 123 -11.08 -20.40 -7.14
CA THR A 123 -12.11 -21.00 -8.01
C THR A 123 -12.14 -22.54 -7.90
N HIS A 124 -11.47 -23.11 -6.91
CA HIS A 124 -11.29 -24.55 -6.77
C HIS A 124 -12.02 -25.10 -5.54
N CYS A 125 -12.59 -26.31 -5.67
CA CYS A 125 -13.15 -27.02 -4.52
C CYS A 125 -12.08 -27.26 -3.44
N TYR A 126 -12.42 -26.90 -2.20
CA TYR A 126 -11.60 -27.18 -1.03
C TYR A 126 -12.17 -28.34 -0.21
N ASP A 127 -13.30 -28.12 0.48
CA ASP A 127 -13.94 -29.15 1.31
C ASP A 127 -15.48 -29.11 1.16
N PRO A 128 -16.07 -30.10 0.47
CA PRO A 128 -15.42 -31.31 -0.06
C PRO A 128 -14.50 -31.00 -1.26
N PRO A 129 -13.48 -31.84 -1.56
CA PRO A 129 -12.55 -31.63 -2.68
C PRO A 129 -13.20 -31.82 -4.08
N GLY A 130 -14.51 -32.01 -4.13
CA GLY A 130 -15.30 -32.16 -5.35
C GLY A 130 -16.80 -32.12 -5.02
N GLY A 131 -17.60 -31.58 -5.94
CA GLY A 131 -19.03 -31.36 -5.67
C GLY A 131 -19.27 -30.29 -4.61
N CYS A 132 -18.38 -29.30 -4.52
CA CYS A 132 -18.40 -28.18 -3.57
C CYS A 132 -19.35 -27.04 -4.00
N ASP A 133 -20.33 -27.34 -4.87
CA ASP A 133 -21.18 -26.35 -5.53
C ASP A 133 -20.40 -25.32 -6.36
N ASP A 134 -19.29 -25.75 -7.00
CA ASP A 134 -18.59 -24.98 -8.02
C ASP A 134 -19.56 -24.59 -9.16
N GLY A 135 -19.75 -23.28 -9.33
CA GLY A 135 -20.66 -22.65 -10.27
C GLY A 135 -22.00 -22.25 -9.66
N ASP A 136 -22.18 -22.38 -8.34
CA ASP A 136 -23.36 -21.85 -7.65
C ASP A 136 -23.41 -20.32 -7.79
N PRO A 137 -24.48 -19.75 -8.40
CA PRO A 137 -24.64 -18.31 -8.52
C PRO A 137 -24.76 -17.58 -7.17
N ALA A 138 -24.90 -18.29 -6.04
CA ALA A 138 -24.85 -17.72 -4.71
C ALA A 138 -23.42 -17.45 -4.21
N LEU A 139 -22.39 -18.02 -4.86
CA LEU A 139 -20.99 -17.76 -4.56
C LEU A 139 -20.44 -16.62 -5.42
N VAL A 140 -19.55 -15.84 -4.82
CA VAL A 140 -18.79 -14.79 -5.50
C VAL A 140 -17.35 -15.24 -5.58
N TYR A 141 -16.84 -15.38 -6.80
CA TYR A 141 -15.47 -15.80 -7.04
C TYR A 141 -14.48 -14.63 -7.03
N PRO A 142 -13.21 -14.89 -6.69
CA PRO A 142 -12.17 -13.88 -6.75
C PRO A 142 -12.01 -13.39 -8.19
N ILE A 143 -11.66 -12.11 -8.33
CA ILE A 143 -11.37 -11.53 -9.65
C ILE A 143 -9.96 -11.90 -10.12
N HIS A 144 -9.10 -12.32 -9.19
CA HIS A 144 -7.76 -12.81 -9.47
C HIS A 144 -7.32 -13.80 -8.39
N GLU A 145 -6.63 -14.86 -8.81
CA GLU A 145 -6.03 -15.86 -7.93
C GLU A 145 -4.65 -16.27 -8.45
N TYR A 146 -3.81 -16.79 -7.57
CA TYR A 146 -2.53 -17.40 -7.93
C TYR A 146 -2.17 -18.56 -7.00
N ASP A 147 -1.39 -19.52 -7.51
CA ASP A 147 -1.02 -20.72 -6.77
C ASP A 147 0.18 -20.51 -5.84
N HIS A 148 0.44 -21.52 -5.01
CA HIS A 148 1.58 -21.53 -4.11
C HIS A 148 2.97 -21.68 -4.75
N ASP A 149 3.04 -21.89 -6.07
CA ASP A 149 4.31 -21.77 -6.82
C ASP A 149 4.63 -20.29 -7.08
N ALA A 150 3.62 -19.40 -7.12
CA ALA A 150 3.79 -17.97 -7.32
C ALA A 150 3.95 -17.16 -6.02
N GLY A 151 3.35 -17.57 -4.90
CA GLY A 151 3.42 -16.92 -3.58
C GLY A 151 2.61 -17.69 -2.54
N CYS A 152 2.76 -17.42 -1.23
CA CYS A 152 2.15 -18.28 -0.18
C CYS A 152 1.34 -17.56 0.89
N SER A 153 1.15 -16.25 0.74
CA SER A 153 0.31 -15.44 1.61
C SER A 153 0.10 -14.08 0.97
N VAL A 154 -1.04 -13.87 0.32
CA VAL A 154 -1.34 -12.58 -0.30
C VAL A 154 -1.36 -11.46 0.74
N THR A 155 -0.62 -10.42 0.43
CA THR A 155 -0.70 -9.11 1.06
C THR A 155 -1.42 -8.19 0.09
N GLY A 156 -2.71 -7.97 0.33
CA GLY A 156 -3.47 -6.93 -0.36
C GLY A 156 -2.85 -5.54 -0.23
N GLY A 157 -3.40 -4.59 -0.97
CA GLY A 157 -2.95 -3.21 -0.93
C GLY A 157 -4.09 -2.25 -1.22
N THR A 158 -3.87 -1.34 -2.16
CA THR A 158 -4.82 -0.27 -2.45
C THR A 158 -4.70 0.21 -3.89
N VAL A 159 -5.74 0.87 -4.38
CA VAL A 159 -5.76 1.48 -5.71
C VAL A 159 -4.94 2.77 -5.70
N TYR A 160 -4.01 2.91 -6.64
CA TYR A 160 -3.21 4.13 -6.78
C TYR A 160 -4.10 5.30 -7.21
N ARG A 161 -4.16 6.33 -6.36
CA ARG A 161 -4.93 7.57 -6.56
C ARG A 161 -4.05 8.83 -6.44
N GLY A 162 -2.72 8.66 -6.40
CA GLY A 162 -1.75 9.75 -6.39
C GLY A 162 -1.63 10.47 -7.73
N ALA A 163 -0.90 11.57 -7.73
CA ALA A 163 -0.70 12.43 -8.90
C ALA A 163 0.72 12.32 -9.50
N ALA A 164 1.69 11.77 -8.75
CA ALA A 164 3.07 11.66 -9.22
C ALA A 164 3.27 10.64 -10.35
N LEU A 165 2.40 9.62 -10.42
CA LEU A 165 2.45 8.49 -11.35
C LEU A 165 1.10 8.35 -12.08
N PRO A 166 0.71 9.31 -12.94
CA PRO A 166 -0.60 9.28 -13.62
C PRO A 166 -0.83 8.02 -14.46
N GLU A 167 0.21 7.37 -14.97
CA GLU A 167 0.15 6.10 -15.68
C GLU A 167 -0.30 4.93 -14.80
N LEU A 168 -0.17 5.04 -13.47
CA LEU A 168 -0.63 4.05 -12.50
C LEU A 168 -2.02 4.36 -11.96
N ALA A 169 -2.64 5.48 -12.35
CA ALA A 169 -3.97 5.87 -11.86
C ALA A 169 -5.00 4.74 -12.06
N GLY A 170 -5.63 4.31 -10.96
CA GLY A 170 -6.64 3.25 -10.98
C GLY A 170 -6.09 1.82 -11.02
N HIS A 171 -4.77 1.61 -10.91
CA HIS A 171 -4.20 0.28 -10.69
C HIS A 171 -4.31 -0.10 -9.22
N TYR A 172 -4.83 -1.30 -8.95
CA TYR A 172 -4.78 -1.93 -7.64
C TYR A 172 -3.40 -2.58 -7.45
N PHE A 173 -2.69 -2.16 -6.40
CA PHE A 173 -1.42 -2.75 -6.00
C PHE A 173 -1.66 -3.83 -4.94
N PHE A 174 -1.02 -4.98 -5.11
CA PHE A 174 -0.99 -6.06 -4.13
C PHE A 174 0.37 -6.76 -4.19
N ALA A 175 0.65 -7.57 -3.18
CA ALA A 175 1.92 -8.26 -3.02
C ALA A 175 1.70 -9.63 -2.39
N ASP A 176 2.79 -10.37 -2.25
CA ASP A 176 2.82 -11.61 -1.49
C ASP A 176 3.88 -11.52 -0.38
N PHE A 177 3.50 -11.94 0.83
CA PHE A 177 4.37 -11.85 2.00
C PHE A 177 5.59 -12.78 1.90
N CYS A 178 5.44 -13.96 1.29
CA CYS A 178 6.48 -15.00 1.27
C CYS A 178 7.52 -14.76 0.18
N SER A 179 7.07 -14.40 -1.01
CA SER A 179 7.90 -14.21 -2.20
C SER A 179 8.39 -12.77 -2.38
N ALA A 180 7.82 -11.82 -1.64
CA ALA A 180 8.01 -10.39 -1.80
C ALA A 180 7.68 -9.86 -3.21
N ARG A 181 6.94 -10.65 -4.02
CA ARG A 181 6.47 -10.20 -5.32
C ARG A 181 5.43 -9.11 -5.16
N ILE A 182 5.44 -8.17 -6.10
CA ILE A 182 4.52 -7.03 -6.15
C ILE A 182 3.87 -7.02 -7.52
N TRP A 183 2.55 -6.97 -7.55
CA TRP A 183 1.78 -6.90 -8.77
C TRP A 183 0.88 -5.67 -8.79
N THR A 184 0.49 -5.29 -9.99
CA THR A 184 -0.67 -4.42 -10.21
C THR A 184 -1.65 -5.05 -11.15
N LEU A 185 -2.93 -4.71 -11.01
CA LEU A 185 -3.95 -4.98 -12.01
C LEU A 185 -4.96 -3.85 -12.08
N ARG A 186 -5.77 -3.84 -13.14
CA ARG A 186 -6.99 -3.02 -13.25
C ARG A 186 -8.20 -3.92 -13.36
N TYR A 187 -9.33 -3.44 -12.87
CA TYR A 187 -10.61 -4.11 -12.98
C TYR A 187 -11.69 -3.10 -13.34
N ASP A 188 -12.53 -3.41 -14.32
CA ASP A 188 -13.59 -2.53 -14.81
C ASP A 188 -15.00 -2.94 -14.34
N GLY A 189 -15.08 -3.89 -13.41
CA GLY A 189 -16.34 -4.49 -12.97
C GLY A 189 -16.75 -5.74 -13.78
N VAL A 190 -15.98 -6.08 -14.83
CA VAL A 190 -16.25 -7.26 -15.67
C VAL A 190 -14.99 -8.10 -15.82
N ALA A 191 -13.86 -7.49 -16.17
CA ALA A 191 -12.63 -8.20 -16.50
C ALA A 191 -11.40 -7.55 -15.85
N VAL A 192 -10.48 -8.40 -15.42
CA VAL A 192 -9.13 -7.98 -15.05
C VAL A 192 -8.32 -7.68 -16.31
N SER A 193 -7.58 -6.58 -16.27
CA SER A 193 -6.65 -6.15 -17.31
C SER A 193 -5.37 -5.60 -16.68
N GLU A 194 -4.33 -5.43 -17.49
CA GLU A 194 -3.06 -4.81 -17.08
C GLU A 194 -2.40 -5.50 -15.86
N LEU A 195 -2.65 -6.80 -15.65
CA LEU A 195 -1.97 -7.61 -14.64
C LEU A 195 -0.47 -7.65 -14.95
N THR A 196 0.33 -7.06 -14.07
CA THR A 196 1.77 -6.85 -14.28
C THR A 196 2.53 -7.16 -13.01
N ASP A 197 3.55 -8.02 -13.10
CA ASP A 197 4.57 -8.19 -12.05
C ASP A 197 5.54 -7.00 -12.10
N ARG A 198 5.59 -6.25 -11.00
CA ARG A 198 6.40 -5.04 -10.84
C ARG A 198 7.56 -5.24 -9.86
N THR A 199 7.87 -6.47 -9.50
CA THR A 199 8.86 -6.78 -8.46
C THR A 199 10.23 -6.21 -8.82
N GLU A 200 10.69 -6.44 -10.05
CA GLU A 200 11.98 -5.90 -10.53
C GLU A 200 11.95 -4.38 -10.70
N GLU A 201 10.82 -3.84 -11.21
CA GLU A 201 10.62 -2.40 -11.40
C GLU A 201 10.68 -1.63 -10.08
N LEU A 202 10.13 -2.21 -9.01
CA LEU A 202 10.02 -1.61 -7.68
C LEU A 202 11.17 -2.03 -6.75
N ALA A 203 12.15 -2.78 -7.24
CA ALA A 203 13.31 -3.18 -6.46
C ALA A 203 14.08 -1.91 -5.99
N PRO A 204 14.36 -1.78 -4.68
CA PRO A 204 15.04 -0.59 -4.19
C PRO A 204 16.52 -0.60 -4.60
N GLY A 205 17.03 0.55 -5.03
CA GLY A 205 18.44 0.71 -5.37
C GLY A 205 19.35 0.73 -4.13
N GLY A 206 20.67 0.73 -4.38
CA GLY A 206 21.67 0.96 -3.33
C GLY A 206 21.94 -0.23 -2.41
N GLY A 207 21.66 -1.46 -2.86
CA GLY A 207 21.88 -2.69 -2.09
C GLY A 207 20.80 -2.97 -1.03
N LEU A 208 19.71 -2.23 -1.07
CA LEU A 208 18.49 -2.51 -0.31
C LEU A 208 17.72 -3.66 -0.98
N ALA A 209 16.82 -4.28 -0.23
CA ALA A 209 15.94 -5.32 -0.76
C ALA A 209 14.62 -5.29 0.00
N ILE A 210 13.53 -5.60 -0.70
CA ILE A 210 12.22 -5.83 -0.09
C ILE A 210 12.09 -7.34 0.12
N GLY A 211 11.86 -7.76 1.36
CA GLY A 211 11.90 -9.19 1.72
C GLY A 211 10.59 -9.78 2.23
N SER A 212 9.74 -9.02 2.92
CA SER A 212 8.52 -9.53 3.54
C SER A 212 7.46 -8.44 3.66
N ILE A 213 6.68 -8.26 2.60
CA ILE A 213 5.74 -7.15 2.45
C ILE A 213 4.52 -7.37 3.35
N ALA A 214 4.35 -6.52 4.37
CA ALA A 214 3.26 -6.59 5.33
C ALA A 214 2.09 -5.63 5.02
N ALA A 215 2.31 -4.64 4.17
CA ALA A 215 1.29 -3.76 3.62
C ALA A 215 1.80 -2.98 2.40
N ILE A 216 0.89 -2.67 1.49
CA ILE A 216 1.02 -1.53 0.56
C ILE A 216 -0.06 -0.53 0.95
N ALA A 217 0.32 0.71 1.24
CA ALA A 217 -0.60 1.72 1.78
C ALA A 217 -0.42 3.07 1.09
N ALA A 218 -1.53 3.77 0.89
CA ALA A 218 -1.53 5.14 0.41
C ALA A 218 -1.31 6.13 1.57
N ASP A 219 -0.59 7.22 1.30
CA ASP A 219 -0.60 8.42 2.13
C ASP A 219 -1.86 9.27 1.85
N GLY A 220 -2.00 10.39 2.56
CA GLY A 220 -3.15 11.30 2.39
C GLY A 220 -3.22 12.01 1.03
N LEU A 221 -2.20 11.86 0.18
CA LEU A 221 -2.16 12.37 -1.19
C LEU A 221 -2.39 11.27 -2.23
N GLY A 222 -2.61 10.02 -1.81
CA GLY A 222 -2.79 8.86 -2.69
C GLY A 222 -1.48 8.26 -3.19
N GLU A 223 -0.32 8.73 -2.70
CA GLU A 223 0.98 8.17 -3.07
C GLU A 223 1.28 6.93 -2.22
N LEU A 224 1.92 5.93 -2.81
CA LEU A 224 2.05 4.62 -2.17
C LEU A 224 3.40 4.42 -1.46
N CYS A 225 3.30 3.73 -0.33
CA CYS A 225 4.42 3.17 0.40
C CYS A 225 4.27 1.65 0.53
N ILE A 226 5.39 0.95 0.49
CA ILE A 226 5.52 -0.48 0.78
C ILE A 226 6.09 -0.59 2.19
N VAL A 227 5.42 -1.35 3.05
CA VAL A 227 5.87 -1.65 4.41
C VAL A 227 6.48 -3.04 4.40
N ASP A 228 7.80 -3.09 4.49
CA ASP A 228 8.56 -4.33 4.62
C ASP A 228 8.78 -4.63 6.11
N ARG A 229 8.40 -5.83 6.53
CA ARG A 229 8.67 -6.31 7.90
C ARG A 229 10.16 -6.66 8.07
N GLY A 230 10.87 -6.92 6.96
CA GLY A 230 12.19 -7.53 6.95
C GLY A 230 12.21 -8.88 7.68
N SER A 231 13.39 -9.31 8.13
CA SER A 231 13.55 -10.53 8.95
C SER A 231 13.08 -10.37 10.41
N GLY A 232 12.24 -9.38 10.71
CA GLY A 232 11.65 -9.15 12.02
C GLY A 232 12.45 -8.25 12.98
N VAL A 233 13.63 -7.76 12.57
CA VAL A 233 14.46 -6.82 13.37
C VAL A 233 14.81 -5.53 12.65
N ASN A 234 14.62 -5.45 11.33
CA ASN A 234 14.96 -4.31 10.47
C ASN A 234 13.81 -4.03 9.49
N GLY A 235 12.62 -3.72 9.99
CA GLY A 235 11.50 -3.34 9.13
C GLY A 235 11.74 -1.98 8.47
N GLU A 236 11.31 -1.85 7.23
CA GLU A 236 11.57 -0.70 6.36
C GLU A 236 10.28 -0.21 5.72
N ILE A 237 10.24 1.08 5.37
CA ILE A 237 9.14 1.65 4.60
C ILE A 237 9.75 2.29 3.36
N TYR A 238 9.34 1.79 2.20
CA TYR A 238 9.77 2.26 0.89
C TYR A 238 8.65 3.11 0.29
N ARG A 239 8.99 4.24 -0.32
CA ARG A 239 8.03 5.04 -1.09
C ARG A 239 8.20 4.72 -2.57
N ILE A 240 7.09 4.48 -3.27
CA ILE A 240 7.10 4.32 -4.73
C ILE A 240 7.25 5.69 -5.36
N LEU A 241 8.24 5.84 -6.25
CA LEU A 241 8.57 7.10 -6.90
C LEU A 241 8.81 6.86 -8.38
N ARG A 242 8.57 7.89 -9.21
CA ARG A 242 8.98 7.87 -10.61
C ARG A 242 10.50 7.76 -10.69
N ASN A 243 11.00 6.83 -11.51
CA ASN A 243 12.41 6.83 -11.87
C ASN A 243 12.69 8.04 -12.78
N PRO A 244 13.51 9.03 -12.36
CA PRO A 244 13.78 10.21 -13.18
C PRO A 244 14.53 9.90 -14.48
N ALA A 245 15.09 8.71 -14.67
CA ALA A 245 15.73 8.30 -15.92
C ALA A 245 14.75 7.86 -17.03
N SER A 246 13.46 7.59 -16.72
CA SER A 246 12.48 7.15 -17.74
C SER A 246 11.83 8.30 -18.52
N VAL A 247 12.17 9.56 -18.20
CA VAL A 247 11.59 10.75 -18.84
C VAL A 247 12.41 11.21 -20.07
N ASP A 248 13.66 10.75 -20.21
CA ASP A 248 14.59 11.20 -21.25
C ASP A 248 14.43 10.46 -22.60
N GLU A 249 13.74 9.31 -22.64
CA GLU A 249 13.59 8.53 -23.89
C GLU A 249 12.40 8.95 -24.76
N ALA A 250 11.45 9.73 -24.23
CA ALA A 250 10.29 10.20 -25.00
C ALA A 250 10.52 11.52 -25.77
N GLY A 251 11.70 12.13 -25.64
CA GLY A 251 12.01 13.46 -26.20
C GLY A 251 13.01 13.49 -27.36
N ALA A 252 13.58 12.36 -27.75
CA ALA A 252 14.70 12.30 -28.68
C ALA A 252 14.34 11.59 -30.01
N ASP A 253 13.27 12.02 -30.68
CA ASP A 253 13.07 11.64 -32.08
C ASP A 253 12.83 12.89 -32.93
N GLY A 254 13.96 13.45 -33.40
CA GLY A 254 14.00 14.73 -34.09
C GLY A 254 15.34 15.00 -34.77
N GLY A 255 15.75 14.12 -35.68
CA GLY A 255 16.61 14.51 -36.81
C GLY A 255 17.96 13.82 -36.95
N GLY A 256 18.11 13.04 -38.02
CA GLY A 256 19.24 13.23 -38.94
C GLY A 256 20.32 12.14 -39.06
N VAL A 257 20.13 11.25 -40.04
CA VAL A 257 21.10 10.88 -41.10
C VAL A 257 22.39 10.09 -40.76
N SER A 258 22.36 8.85 -41.26
CA SER A 258 23.42 8.06 -41.95
C SER A 258 24.60 7.44 -41.20
N GLY A 259 24.80 6.14 -41.44
CA GLY A 259 26.09 5.46 -41.30
C GLY A 259 25.98 3.93 -41.33
N ARG A 260 26.29 3.30 -42.46
CA ARG A 260 26.35 1.84 -42.67
C ARG A 260 27.62 1.20 -42.08
N GLY A 261 27.53 -0.09 -41.73
CA GLY A 261 28.66 -1.06 -41.70
C GLY A 261 28.66 -1.93 -40.42
N ALA A 262 28.15 -3.16 -40.44
CA ALA A 262 28.76 -4.42 -40.91
C ALA A 262 29.49 -5.22 -39.79
N GLU A 263 28.84 -6.33 -39.43
CA GLU A 263 29.28 -7.65 -38.90
C GLU A 263 30.68 -7.90 -38.32
N GLY A 264 30.69 -8.64 -37.20
CA GLY A 264 31.79 -9.52 -36.77
C GLY A 264 31.68 -9.98 -35.30
N PRO A 265 31.64 -11.30 -34.98
CA PRO A 265 31.38 -11.83 -33.64
C PRO A 265 32.67 -11.98 -32.81
N GLY A 266 32.57 -11.87 -31.49
CA GLY A 266 33.69 -12.11 -30.58
C GLY A 266 33.21 -12.46 -29.18
N ASP A 267 33.37 -13.74 -28.82
CA ASP A 267 33.34 -14.23 -27.45
C ASP A 267 34.44 -13.54 -26.63
N GLY A 268 34.11 -13.16 -25.40
CA GLY A 268 35.05 -12.63 -24.44
C GLY A 268 34.39 -12.31 -23.11
N ASP A 269 34.57 -13.23 -22.15
CA ASP A 269 34.33 -12.99 -20.74
C ASP A 269 34.95 -11.65 -20.30
N ALA A 270 34.11 -10.72 -19.87
CA ALA A 270 34.52 -9.53 -19.15
C ALA A 270 33.62 -9.35 -17.94
N ASN A 271 34.10 -9.93 -16.84
CA ASN A 271 33.74 -9.60 -15.48
C ASN A 271 34.00 -8.09 -15.29
N GLY A 272 32.97 -7.29 -15.51
CA GLY A 272 33.01 -5.83 -15.41
C GLY A 272 31.88 -5.37 -14.51
N SER A 273 32.10 -5.44 -13.19
CA SER A 273 31.30 -4.67 -12.24
C SER A 273 31.55 -3.19 -12.49
N ALA A 274 30.80 -2.61 -13.42
CA ALA A 274 30.66 -1.18 -13.51
C ALA A 274 29.87 -0.75 -12.27
N ASN A 275 30.59 -0.31 -11.24
CA ASN A 275 30.07 0.53 -10.17
C ASN A 275 29.39 1.74 -10.82
N ILE A 276 28.09 1.65 -11.09
CA ILE A 276 27.27 2.82 -11.34
C ILE A 276 26.94 3.37 -9.96
N GLY A 277 27.74 4.33 -9.52
CA GLY A 277 27.54 5.04 -8.27
C GLY A 277 26.09 5.47 -8.17
N ALA A 278 25.44 5.08 -7.07
CA ALA A 278 24.07 5.46 -6.75
C ALA A 278 23.91 6.97 -6.99
N LEU A 279 23.13 7.35 -8.01
CA LEU A 279 22.75 8.74 -8.21
C LEU A 279 21.92 9.12 -6.98
N SER A 280 22.54 9.92 -6.13
CA SER A 280 21.91 10.41 -4.92
C SER A 280 20.72 11.30 -5.32
N PRO A 281 19.58 11.22 -4.59
CA PRO A 281 18.44 12.08 -4.90
C PRO A 281 18.86 13.55 -4.92
N ALA A 282 18.34 14.30 -5.91
CA ALA A 282 18.73 15.69 -6.20
C ALA A 282 18.47 16.66 -5.03
N LEU A 283 17.52 16.32 -4.14
CA LEU A 283 17.33 16.96 -2.85
C LEU A 283 17.07 15.88 -1.78
N ARG A 284 17.76 15.94 -0.63
CA ARG A 284 17.51 15.03 0.51
C ARG A 284 17.78 15.67 1.86
N ILE A 285 17.07 15.19 2.88
CA ILE A 285 17.30 15.54 4.29
C ILE A 285 18.00 14.36 5.00
N ALA A 286 19.17 14.63 5.58
CA ALA A 286 20.01 13.64 6.25
C ALA A 286 20.45 14.09 7.65
N ASP A 287 21.17 13.22 8.34
CA ASP A 287 21.82 13.50 9.64
C ASP A 287 20.91 14.08 10.72
N LEU A 288 19.64 13.67 10.76
CA LEU A 288 18.66 14.04 11.79
C LEU A 288 19.14 13.60 13.17
N ARG A 289 19.80 14.50 13.90
CA ARG A 289 20.43 14.18 15.18
C ARG A 289 20.30 15.36 16.17
N PRO A 290 19.98 15.08 17.44
CA PRO A 290 19.44 13.81 17.93
C PRO A 290 18.04 13.53 17.35
N ASN A 291 17.68 12.26 17.21
CA ASN A 291 16.31 11.82 16.91
C ASN A 291 16.06 10.50 17.65
N PRO A 292 15.18 10.44 18.66
CA PRO A 292 14.32 11.54 19.13
C PRO A 292 15.09 12.73 19.74
N PHE A 293 14.47 13.92 19.79
CA PHE A 293 15.06 15.13 20.39
C PHE A 293 14.14 15.78 21.43
N SER A 294 14.73 16.48 22.41
CA SER A 294 14.00 17.24 23.44
C SER A 294 14.31 18.74 23.48
N GLY A 295 15.41 19.16 22.85
CA GLY A 295 15.80 20.56 22.71
C GLY A 295 15.72 21.00 21.24
N ALA A 296 16.72 20.63 20.45
CA ALA A 296 16.73 20.89 19.02
C ALA A 296 17.21 19.66 18.24
N VAL A 297 16.73 19.53 17.00
CA VAL A 297 17.23 18.59 16.00
C VAL A 297 18.06 19.36 14.97
N GLN A 298 19.17 18.77 14.56
CA GLN A 298 19.96 19.21 13.42
C GLN A 298 19.70 18.28 12.25
N ALA A 299 19.69 18.81 11.03
CA ALA A 299 19.63 18.04 9.81
C ALA A 299 20.55 18.66 8.75
N THR A 300 20.97 17.84 7.80
CA THR A 300 21.73 18.27 6.62
C THR A 300 20.85 18.17 5.39
N ILE A 301 20.63 19.28 4.70
CA ILE A 301 19.92 19.33 3.43
C ILE A 301 20.95 19.22 2.31
N HIS A 302 20.94 18.12 1.55
CA HIS A 302 21.81 17.97 0.38
C HIS A 302 21.03 18.33 -0.87
N ALA A 303 21.56 19.25 -1.65
CA ALA A 303 21.01 19.66 -2.95
C ALA A 303 22.06 19.43 -4.06
N GLU A 304 21.66 18.84 -5.19
CA GLU A 304 22.54 18.64 -6.35
C GLU A 304 22.60 19.87 -7.27
N ARG A 305 21.70 20.83 -7.06
CA ARG A 305 21.63 22.08 -7.81
C ARG A 305 21.34 23.27 -6.89
N PRO A 306 21.86 24.47 -7.22
CA PRO A 306 21.53 25.67 -6.47
C PRO A 306 20.05 26.05 -6.69
N GLY A 307 19.44 26.69 -5.69
CA GLY A 307 18.08 27.19 -5.80
C GLY A 307 17.54 27.73 -4.48
N MET A 308 16.28 28.18 -4.49
CA MET A 308 15.63 28.70 -3.28
C MET A 308 15.09 27.52 -2.44
N LEU A 309 15.78 27.24 -1.34
CA LEU A 309 15.41 26.23 -0.35
C LEU A 309 14.35 26.77 0.61
N GLN A 310 13.18 26.15 0.59
CA GLN A 310 12.09 26.42 1.51
C GLN A 310 11.92 25.23 2.46
N MET A 311 12.07 25.49 3.76
CA MET A 311 11.86 24.50 4.83
C MET A 311 10.51 24.71 5.51
N LYS A 312 9.83 23.60 5.82
CA LYS A 312 8.56 23.56 6.56
C LYS A 312 8.51 22.38 7.52
N ILE A 313 7.69 22.49 8.57
CA ILE A 313 7.39 21.44 9.54
C ILE A 313 5.90 21.17 9.55
N PHE A 314 5.52 19.90 9.48
CA PHE A 314 4.14 19.45 9.56
C PHE A 314 3.94 18.54 10.77
N ASP A 315 2.74 18.55 11.35
CA ASP A 315 2.32 17.52 12.29
C ASP A 315 1.85 16.24 11.57
N ALA A 316 1.59 15.18 12.33
CA ALA A 316 1.11 13.91 11.79
C ALA A 316 -0.26 13.98 11.09
N ALA A 317 -1.01 15.08 11.27
CA ALA A 317 -2.26 15.34 10.55
C ALA A 317 -2.04 16.18 9.28
N GLY A 318 -0.79 16.41 8.86
CA GLY A 318 -0.44 17.16 7.66
C GLY A 318 -0.60 18.69 7.81
N ARG A 319 -0.83 19.20 9.01
CA ARG A 319 -0.98 20.65 9.23
C ARG A 319 0.39 21.29 9.38
N GLU A 320 0.62 22.40 8.66
CA GLU A 320 1.85 23.18 8.81
C GLU A 320 1.93 23.75 10.23
N ARG A 321 3.04 23.47 10.91
CA ARG A 321 3.34 23.94 12.28
C ARG A 321 4.40 25.04 12.27
N ALA A 322 5.37 24.95 11.37
CA ALA A 322 6.40 25.98 11.23
C ALA A 322 6.82 26.13 9.77
N GLY A 323 7.05 27.37 9.36
CA GLY A 323 7.66 27.71 8.08
C GLY A 323 8.88 28.58 8.32
N PHE A 324 9.94 28.33 7.55
CA PHE A 324 11.19 29.11 7.65
C PHE A 324 11.32 30.03 6.43
N PRO A 325 12.02 31.17 6.54
CA PRO A 325 12.31 31.98 5.37
C PRO A 325 13.05 31.16 4.30
N ALA A 326 12.68 31.34 3.03
CA ALA A 326 13.41 30.72 1.93
C ALA A 326 14.85 31.23 1.89
N VAL A 327 15.81 30.31 1.82
CA VAL A 327 17.24 30.63 1.74
C VAL A 327 17.79 30.13 0.41
N ARG A 328 18.74 30.85 -0.19
CA ARG A 328 19.45 30.36 -1.36
C ARG A 328 20.40 29.24 -0.92
N ALA A 329 20.13 28.01 -1.35
CA ALA A 329 21.02 26.88 -1.17
C ALA A 329 21.90 26.74 -2.42
N GLU A 330 23.19 26.48 -2.22
CA GLU A 330 24.10 26.08 -3.29
C GLU A 330 24.12 24.56 -3.43
N ARG A 331 24.70 24.05 -4.53
CA ARG A 331 24.97 22.61 -4.64
C ARG A 331 25.82 22.15 -3.46
N GLY A 332 25.37 21.12 -2.74
CA GLY A 332 26.05 20.54 -1.60
C GLY A 332 25.17 20.49 -0.34
N ALA A 333 25.82 20.49 0.82
CA ALA A 333 25.19 20.34 2.12
C ALA A 333 24.87 21.69 2.77
N THR A 334 23.61 21.91 3.11
CA THR A 334 23.12 23.08 3.85
C THR A 334 22.62 22.62 5.23
N PRO A 335 23.18 23.12 6.34
CA PRO A 335 22.70 22.76 7.67
C PRO A 335 21.34 23.37 7.96
N PHE A 336 20.51 22.63 8.68
CA PHE A 336 19.20 23.05 9.15
C PHE A 336 19.02 22.71 10.63
N HIS A 337 18.38 23.60 11.38
CA HIS A 337 18.17 23.47 12.82
C HIS A 337 16.71 23.78 13.15
N TRP A 338 16.12 22.95 14.00
CA TRP A 338 14.78 23.19 14.52
C TRP A 338 14.69 22.86 16.02
N ASP A 339 14.14 23.78 16.80
CA ASP A 339 14.06 23.74 18.27
C ASP A 339 12.70 23.24 18.80
N GLY A 340 11.87 22.64 17.94
CA GLY A 340 10.57 22.11 18.35
C GLY A 340 9.50 23.18 18.58
N ARG A 341 9.67 24.40 18.06
CA ARG A 341 8.68 25.48 18.12
C ARG A 341 7.90 25.66 16.82
N ASP A 342 6.70 26.19 16.93
CA ASP A 342 5.89 26.67 15.80
C ASP A 342 6.33 28.05 15.31
N ALA A 343 5.72 28.53 14.23
CA ALA A 343 6.00 29.86 13.66
C ALA A 343 5.73 31.03 14.64
N GLY A 344 4.92 30.82 15.69
CA GLY A 344 4.65 31.79 16.75
C GLY A 344 5.61 31.68 17.94
N GLY A 345 6.66 30.85 17.84
CA GLY A 345 7.61 30.60 18.92
C GLY A 345 7.06 29.74 20.05
N ARG A 346 5.87 29.14 19.90
CA ARG A 346 5.28 28.28 20.92
C ARG A 346 5.87 26.89 20.80
N LEU A 347 6.16 26.33 21.95
CA LEU A 347 6.65 24.97 22.10
C LEU A 347 5.58 23.97 21.63
N LEU A 348 5.91 23.13 20.63
CA LEU A 348 5.02 22.06 20.19
C LEU A 348 5.00 20.89 21.19
N PRO A 349 3.90 20.12 21.31
CA PRO A 349 3.84 18.95 22.19
C PRO A 349 4.74 17.80 21.68
N SER A 350 5.03 16.83 22.56
CA SER A 350 5.67 15.57 22.15
C SER A 350 4.87 14.90 21.04
N GLY A 351 5.57 14.34 20.05
CA GLY A 351 4.92 13.72 18.89
C GLY A 351 5.87 13.53 17.70
N VAL A 352 5.32 12.97 16.62
CA VAL A 352 6.01 12.84 15.33
C VAL A 352 5.70 14.06 14.47
N TYR A 353 6.76 14.63 13.88
CA TYR A 353 6.70 15.77 12.99
C TYR A 353 7.45 15.45 11.69
N TYR A 354 7.07 16.11 10.60
CA TYR A 354 7.67 15.91 9.29
C TYR A 354 8.36 17.19 8.83
N LEU A 355 9.67 17.11 8.63
CA LEU A 355 10.45 18.14 7.95
C LEU A 355 10.23 17.99 6.45
N SER A 356 9.96 19.11 5.78
CA SER A 356 9.90 19.21 4.32
C SER A 356 10.90 20.25 3.85
N ALA A 357 11.70 19.88 2.86
CA ALA A 357 12.61 20.73 2.12
C ALA A 357 12.11 20.82 0.68
N THR A 358 12.08 22.02 0.09
CA THR A 358 11.73 22.19 -1.32
C THR A 358 12.70 23.14 -2.02
N ILE A 359 13.12 22.80 -3.24
CA ILE A 359 13.94 23.66 -4.13
C ILE A 359 13.34 23.57 -5.52
N GLU A 360 12.80 24.68 -6.03
CA GLU A 360 12.34 24.82 -7.43
C GLU A 360 11.53 23.61 -7.94
N GLY A 361 10.53 23.19 -7.16
CA GLY A 361 9.64 22.07 -7.49
C GLY A 361 10.09 20.69 -7.00
N GLU A 362 11.35 20.51 -6.63
CA GLU A 362 11.82 19.27 -5.95
C GLU A 362 11.50 19.34 -4.47
N ALA A 363 11.12 18.20 -3.89
CA ALA A 363 10.78 18.08 -2.48
C ALA A 363 11.47 16.88 -1.83
N ALA A 364 11.92 17.06 -0.59
CA ALA A 364 12.40 15.98 0.26
C ALA A 364 11.71 16.05 1.63
N GLY A 365 11.42 14.89 2.22
CA GLY A 365 10.73 14.80 3.50
C GLY A 365 11.39 13.80 4.44
N ARG A 366 11.41 14.12 5.74
CA ARG A 366 11.84 13.20 6.80
C ARG A 366 11.05 13.40 8.08
N SER A 367 10.70 12.32 8.75
CA SER A 367 10.08 12.37 10.07
C SER A 367 11.13 12.55 11.19
N VAL A 368 10.73 13.23 12.25
CA VAL A 368 11.48 13.39 13.50
C VAL A 368 10.55 13.21 14.68
N GLN A 369 11.05 12.63 15.78
CA GLN A 369 10.31 12.49 17.02
C GLN A 369 10.75 13.55 18.04
N LEU A 370 9.81 14.39 18.48
CA LEU A 370 9.99 15.36 19.57
C LEU A 370 9.50 14.74 20.88
N ILE A 371 10.33 14.77 21.92
CA ILE A 371 10.02 14.28 23.27
C ILE A 371 10.26 15.42 24.26
N ARG A 372 9.27 15.71 25.10
CA ARG A 372 9.34 16.73 26.16
C ARG A 372 9.20 16.11 27.53
#